data_AF-A0A0G0RK16-F1
#
_entry.id   AF-A0A0G0RK16-F1
#
_cell.length_a   1.000
_cell.length_b   1.000
_cell.length_c   1.000
_cell.angle_alpha   90.00
_cell.angle_beta   90.00
_cell.angle_gamma   90.00
#
_symmetry.space_group_name_H-M   'P 1'
#
loop_
_entity.id
_entity.type
_entity.pdbx_description
1 polymer ?
#
loop_
_entity_poly.entity_id
_entity_poly.type
_entity_poly.pdbx_seq_one_letter_code
_entity_poly.pdbx_strand_id
1 'polypeptide(L)'
;MKFIIKLLVLVMISYFVYVYIILKPSNDKAWELEFQTPSTVEFIDEDRVKINHIHDWEYTDEFQTSVRYFDETYNMKNLRRVWFVLEPFSKWQAVAHTYFVFDFQYQEPIAFSIEARREVNEAYSGGAGLVGGYELYYSWGTERDFTGKRAYRDNATLYMYPLKLSGSRMINLFKTLAEETNTLADHPRFYNTLFDNCTNELAKIVRKANPAALPWYSLYVLPGYADYFLYDHGYIDTRLSKNELRQMYNITDIVRQNYKEGFSDAIRDVISVAVLP
;
A
#
# COMPACT_ATOMS: atom_id res chain seq x y z
N MET A 1 -43.83 -18.13 -11.71
CA MET A 1 -42.60 -18.16 -10.87
C MET A 1 -41.33 -18.48 -11.65
N LYS A 2 -41.20 -19.64 -12.32
CA LYS A 2 -39.98 -20.02 -13.09
C LYS A 2 -39.59 -19.04 -14.23
N PHE A 3 -40.58 -18.45 -14.91
CA PHE A 3 -40.34 -17.45 -15.97
C PHE A 3 -39.78 -16.12 -15.43
N ILE A 4 -40.34 -15.63 -14.32
CA ILE A 4 -39.89 -14.39 -13.65
C ILE A 4 -38.45 -14.55 -13.16
N ILE A 5 -38.10 -15.71 -12.58
CA ILE A 5 -36.73 -16.00 -12.14
C ILE A 5 -35.75 -15.98 -13.32
N LYS A 6 -36.10 -16.61 -14.45
CA LYS A 6 -35.25 -16.60 -15.66
C LYS A 6 -35.06 -15.18 -16.23
N LEU A 7 -36.11 -14.36 -16.23
CA LEU A 7 -36.05 -12.98 -16.69
C LEU A 7 -35.16 -12.12 -15.78
N LEU A 8 -35.29 -12.27 -14.45
CA LEU A 8 -34.43 -11.57 -13.48
C LEU A 8 -32.95 -11.96 -13.64
N VAL A 9 -32.66 -13.26 -13.82
CA VAL A 9 -31.30 -13.73 -14.07
C VAL A 9 -30.75 -13.14 -15.38
N LEU A 10 -31.55 -13.09 -16.44
CA LEU A 10 -31.12 -12.52 -17.72
C LEU A 10 -30.85 -11.00 -17.61
N VAL A 11 -31.73 -10.25 -16.95
CA VAL A 11 -31.52 -8.80 -16.72
C VAL A 11 -30.25 -8.55 -15.92
N MET A 12 -30.03 -9.35 -14.88
CA MET A 12 -28.81 -9.27 -14.07
C MET A 12 -27.55 -9.57 -14.91
N ILE A 13 -27.55 -10.64 -15.71
CA ILE A 13 -26.43 -10.97 -16.61
C ILE A 13 -26.20 -9.84 -17.62
N SER A 14 -27.25 -9.34 -18.27
CA SER A 14 -27.16 -8.25 -19.24
C SER A 14 -26.63 -6.96 -18.60
N TYR A 15 -27.01 -6.66 -17.37
CA TYR A 15 -26.46 -5.53 -16.61
C TYR A 15 -24.96 -5.71 -16.34
N PHE A 16 -24.51 -6.88 -15.89
CA PHE A 16 -23.08 -7.14 -15.69
C PHE A 16 -22.28 -7.09 -17.00
N VAL A 17 -22.84 -7.60 -18.10
CA VAL A 17 -22.21 -7.51 -19.43
C VAL A 17 -22.13 -6.06 -19.90
N TYR A 18 -23.18 -5.26 -19.69
CA TYR A 18 -23.20 -3.82 -20.00
C TYR A 18 -22.12 -3.08 -19.21
N VAL A 19 -22.06 -3.28 -17.90
CA VAL A 19 -21.04 -2.71 -17.01
C VAL A 19 -19.65 -3.12 -17.48
N TYR A 20 -19.42 -4.41 -17.77
CA TYR A 20 -18.11 -4.93 -18.18
C TYR A 20 -17.62 -4.40 -19.55
N ILE A 21 -18.52 -4.20 -20.51
CA ILE A 21 -18.15 -3.75 -21.86
C ILE A 21 -17.94 -2.23 -21.91
N ILE A 22 -18.72 -1.47 -21.14
CA ILE A 22 -18.77 -0.01 -21.24
C ILE A 22 -17.83 0.67 -20.23
N LEU A 23 -17.75 0.16 -19.00
CA LEU A 23 -16.80 0.69 -18.03
C LEU A 23 -15.42 0.08 -18.33
N LYS A 24 -14.51 0.91 -18.82
CA LYS A 24 -13.11 0.57 -19.02
C LYS A 24 -12.25 1.40 -18.05
N PRO A 25 -11.25 0.80 -17.39
CA PRO A 25 -10.27 1.58 -16.66
C PRO A 25 -9.58 2.56 -17.61
N SER A 26 -9.27 3.76 -17.14
CA SER A 26 -8.68 4.79 -17.99
C SER A 26 -7.79 5.71 -17.18
N ASN A 27 -6.56 5.94 -17.62
CA ASN A 27 -5.73 6.98 -17.00
C ASN A 27 -6.27 8.40 -17.23
N ASP A 28 -7.15 8.58 -18.23
CA ASP A 28 -7.65 9.88 -18.67
C ASP A 28 -9.03 10.16 -18.06
N LYS A 29 -9.05 10.48 -16.76
CA LYS A 29 -10.24 10.95 -16.04
C LYS A 29 -9.94 12.17 -15.18
N ALA A 30 -10.98 12.81 -14.67
CA ALA A 30 -10.86 13.91 -13.74
C ALA A 30 -10.49 13.39 -12.34
N TRP A 31 -9.22 13.02 -12.15
CA TRP A 31 -8.71 12.48 -10.89
C TRP A 31 -8.58 13.55 -9.80
N GLU A 32 -8.84 13.18 -8.54
CA GLU A 32 -8.43 14.02 -7.40
C GLU A 32 -6.92 14.27 -7.45
N LEU A 33 -6.48 15.39 -6.88
CA LEU A 33 -5.10 15.86 -6.94
C LEU A 33 -4.07 14.77 -6.60
N GLU A 34 -4.37 13.94 -5.59
CA GLU A 34 -3.49 12.85 -5.10
C GLU A 34 -3.25 11.74 -6.14
N PHE A 35 -4.14 11.64 -7.13
CA PHE A 35 -4.18 10.54 -8.09
C PHE A 35 -3.93 10.98 -9.54
N GLN A 36 -3.59 12.25 -9.75
CA GLN A 36 -3.41 12.80 -11.10
C GLN A 36 -2.11 12.35 -11.77
N THR A 37 -1.05 12.15 -10.99
CA THR A 37 0.30 11.93 -11.52
C THR A 37 0.81 10.53 -11.16
N PRO A 38 0.51 9.49 -11.96
CA PRO A 38 0.99 8.15 -11.68
C PRO A 38 2.51 8.07 -11.74
N SER A 39 3.09 7.30 -10.82
CA SER A 39 4.51 6.99 -10.84
C SER A 39 4.84 6.04 -11.99
N THR A 40 6.05 6.16 -12.53
CA THR A 40 6.61 5.22 -13.52
C THR A 40 8.01 4.84 -13.09
N VAL A 41 8.53 3.72 -13.60
CA VAL A 41 9.86 3.22 -13.25
C VAL A 41 10.68 2.94 -14.50
N GLU A 42 11.91 3.44 -14.52
CA GLU A 42 12.92 3.13 -15.52
C GLU A 42 13.97 2.19 -14.92
N PHE A 43 14.18 1.03 -15.56
CA PHE A 43 15.25 0.11 -15.18
C PHE A 43 16.55 0.54 -15.88
N ILE A 44 17.46 1.17 -15.12
CA ILE A 44 18.75 1.63 -15.64
C ILE A 44 19.67 0.43 -15.91
N ASP A 45 19.68 -0.52 -14.97
CA ASP A 45 20.40 -1.80 -15.06
C ASP A 45 19.79 -2.83 -14.09
N GLU A 46 20.51 -3.93 -13.82
CA GLU A 46 20.03 -5.01 -12.92
C GLU A 46 19.85 -4.58 -11.46
N ASP A 47 20.60 -3.59 -11.01
CA ASP A 47 20.65 -3.16 -9.60
C ASP A 47 19.99 -1.82 -9.38
N ARG A 48 19.90 -0.97 -10.41
CA ARG A 48 19.45 0.42 -10.29
C ARG A 48 18.17 0.68 -11.06
N VAL A 49 17.24 1.32 -10.37
CA VAL A 49 15.95 1.73 -10.92
C VAL A 49 15.72 3.21 -10.62
N LYS A 50 15.26 3.96 -11.62
CA LYS A 50 14.81 5.34 -11.45
C LYS A 50 13.29 5.34 -11.32
N ILE A 51 12.78 5.85 -10.21
CA ILE A 51 11.34 6.02 -10.01
C ILE A 51 11.03 7.49 -10.32
N ASN A 52 10.09 7.70 -11.24
CA ASN A 52 9.62 9.02 -11.62
C ASN A 52 8.29 9.34 -10.92
N HIS A 53 8.07 10.61 -10.65
CA HIS A 53 6.90 11.11 -9.91
C HIS A 53 6.75 10.47 -8.51
N ILE A 54 7.85 10.46 -7.75
CA ILE A 54 7.83 10.20 -6.31
C ILE A 54 7.21 11.43 -5.64
N HIS A 55 6.15 11.24 -4.86
CA HIS A 55 5.51 12.36 -4.18
C HIS A 55 6.08 12.63 -2.78
N ASP A 56 6.15 13.91 -2.44
CA ASP A 56 6.64 14.39 -1.15
C ASP A 56 5.81 15.59 -0.66
N TRP A 57 4.57 15.30 -0.31
CA TRP A 57 3.60 16.31 0.09
C TRP A 57 3.75 16.65 1.58
N GLU A 58 3.38 17.88 1.91
CA GLU A 58 3.32 18.34 3.29
C GLU A 58 1.88 18.63 3.72
N TYR A 59 1.63 18.41 5.00
CA TYR A 59 0.34 18.59 5.64
C TYR A 59 0.49 19.41 6.93
N THR A 60 -0.54 20.20 7.25
CA THR A 60 -0.92 20.46 8.65
C THR A 60 -1.81 19.33 9.15
N ASP A 61 -2.30 19.44 10.37
CA ASP A 61 -3.35 18.58 10.93
C ASP A 61 -4.72 18.75 10.23
N GLU A 62 -4.88 19.77 9.38
CA GLU A 62 -6.15 20.12 8.76
C GLU A 62 -6.10 20.10 7.22
N PHE A 63 -4.99 20.54 6.63
CA PHE A 63 -4.89 20.78 5.19
C PHE A 63 -3.55 20.34 4.62
N GLN A 64 -3.55 20.08 3.32
CA GLN A 64 -2.32 19.96 2.55
C GLN A 64 -1.70 21.34 2.34
N THR A 65 -0.39 21.46 2.59
CA THR A 65 0.36 22.72 2.45
C THR A 65 1.27 22.75 1.22
N SER A 66 1.68 21.59 0.69
CA SER A 66 2.49 21.54 -0.53
C SER A 66 2.18 20.30 -1.38
N VAL A 67 2.36 20.45 -2.69
CA VAL A 67 2.35 19.37 -3.70
C VAL A 67 3.74 19.36 -4.31
N ARG A 68 4.51 18.29 -4.09
CA ARG A 68 5.83 18.13 -4.70
C ARG A 68 5.96 16.74 -5.28
N TYR A 69 6.52 16.67 -6.49
CA TYR A 69 6.97 15.44 -7.12
C TYR A 69 8.44 15.59 -7.48
N PHE A 70 9.18 14.50 -7.42
CA PHE A 70 10.57 14.42 -7.86
C PHE A 70 10.86 13.03 -8.43
N ASP A 71 12.00 12.92 -9.10
CA ASP A 71 12.49 11.63 -9.58
C ASP A 71 13.78 11.28 -8.84
N GLU A 72 13.98 10.00 -8.56
CA GLU A 72 15.20 9.55 -7.88
C GLU A 72 15.59 8.12 -8.29
N THR A 73 16.90 7.85 -8.24
CA THR A 73 17.48 6.55 -8.57
C THR A 73 17.83 5.76 -7.33
N TYR A 74 17.30 4.55 -7.23
CA TYR A 74 17.50 3.63 -6.13
C TYR A 74 18.42 2.50 -6.56
N ASN A 75 19.51 2.29 -5.83
CA ASN A 75 20.34 1.09 -5.97
C ASN A 75 19.85 0.01 -5.01
N MET A 76 19.23 -1.03 -5.54
CA MET A 76 18.62 -2.12 -4.78
C MET A 76 19.64 -2.92 -3.96
N LYS A 77 20.94 -2.88 -4.29
CA LYS A 77 22.00 -3.46 -3.45
C LYS A 77 22.15 -2.75 -2.11
N ASN A 78 21.69 -1.51 -2.01
CA ASN A 78 21.72 -0.73 -0.77
C ASN A 78 20.45 -0.94 0.10
N LEU A 79 19.50 -1.80 -0.32
CA LEU A 79 18.32 -2.16 0.49
C LEU A 79 18.75 -2.83 1.79
N ARG A 80 18.31 -2.27 2.91
CA ARG A 80 18.64 -2.77 4.26
C ARG A 80 17.48 -3.49 4.93
N ARG A 81 16.28 -2.95 4.77
CA ARG A 81 15.09 -3.45 5.45
C ARG A 81 13.85 -3.14 4.62
N VAL A 82 12.88 -4.04 4.69
CA VAL A 82 11.51 -3.79 4.27
C VAL A 82 10.64 -3.79 5.50
N TRP A 83 9.78 -2.78 5.62
CA TRP A 83 8.82 -2.64 6.68
C TRP A 83 7.42 -2.82 6.12
N PHE A 84 6.61 -3.59 6.82
CA PHE A 84 5.18 -3.68 6.56
C PHE A 84 4.46 -2.73 7.50
N VAL A 85 3.67 -1.81 6.95
CA VAL A 85 2.88 -0.86 7.73
C VAL A 85 1.41 -1.24 7.64
N LEU A 86 0.75 -1.30 8.80
CA LEU A 86 -0.66 -1.62 8.98
C LEU A 86 -1.39 -0.41 9.58
N GLU A 87 -2.46 0.00 8.93
CA GLU A 87 -3.36 1.08 9.34
C GLU A 87 -4.78 0.52 9.50
N PRO A 88 -5.19 0.07 10.68
CA PRO A 88 -6.55 -0.42 10.89
C PRO A 88 -7.58 0.69 10.75
N PHE A 89 -8.70 0.39 10.10
CA PHE A 89 -9.78 1.36 9.98
C PHE A 89 -10.56 1.42 11.29
N SER A 90 -10.66 2.62 11.87
CA SER A 90 -11.19 2.88 13.21
C SER A 90 -12.59 2.29 13.46
N LYS A 91 -13.45 2.24 12.43
CA LYS A 91 -14.80 1.67 12.52
C LYS A 91 -14.85 0.14 12.39
N TRP A 92 -13.87 -0.47 11.73
CA TRP A 92 -13.87 -1.89 11.36
C TRP A 92 -12.47 -2.46 11.49
N GLN A 93 -12.11 -2.95 12.68
CA GLN A 93 -10.77 -3.48 12.95
C GLN A 93 -10.34 -4.63 12.02
N ALA A 94 -11.28 -5.32 11.37
CA ALA A 94 -10.98 -6.38 10.42
C ALA A 94 -10.55 -5.85 9.03
N VAL A 95 -10.74 -4.56 8.77
CA VAL A 95 -10.31 -3.85 7.57
C VAL A 95 -9.16 -2.93 7.94
N ALA A 96 -8.14 -2.92 7.10
CA ALA A 96 -6.99 -2.06 7.26
C ALA A 96 -6.47 -1.66 5.90
N HIS A 97 -5.75 -0.54 5.88
CA HIS A 97 -4.88 -0.19 4.79
C HIS A 97 -3.46 -0.68 5.10
N THR A 98 -2.75 -1.15 4.08
CA THR A 98 -1.44 -1.76 4.23
C THR A 98 -0.51 -1.32 3.13
N TYR A 99 0.75 -1.05 3.45
CA TYR A 99 1.76 -0.59 2.51
C TYR A 99 3.17 -1.01 2.96
N PHE A 100 4.16 -0.80 2.09
CA PHE A 100 5.55 -1.08 2.39
C PHE A 100 6.38 0.20 2.49
N VAL A 101 7.40 0.15 3.35
CA VAL A 101 8.48 1.15 3.39
C VAL A 101 9.81 0.42 3.22
N PHE A 102 10.67 0.96 2.36
CA PHE A 102 11.97 0.38 2.01
C PHE A 102 13.09 1.27 2.53
N ASP A 103 13.90 0.75 3.46
CA ASP A 103 15.07 1.44 3.97
C ASP A 103 16.30 1.13 3.12
N PHE A 104 17.08 2.18 2.87
CA PHE A 104 18.33 2.10 2.15
C PHE A 104 19.50 2.59 3.02
N GLN A 105 20.72 2.18 2.69
CA GLN A 105 21.90 2.53 3.47
C GLN A 105 22.36 4.00 3.34
N TYR A 106 22.11 4.62 2.20
CA TYR A 106 22.74 5.90 1.81
C TYR A 106 21.73 6.94 1.30
N GLN A 107 20.45 6.74 1.57
CA GLN A 107 19.36 7.59 1.10
C GLN A 107 18.14 7.37 1.97
N GLU A 108 17.22 8.33 1.92
CA GLU A 108 15.96 8.28 2.67
C GLU A 108 15.12 7.05 2.28
N PRO A 109 14.28 6.55 3.22
CA PRO A 109 13.32 5.51 2.89
C PRO A 109 12.27 5.96 1.88
N ILE A 110 11.84 5.02 1.06
CA ILE A 110 10.73 5.22 0.12
C ILE A 110 9.56 4.30 0.48
N ALA A 111 8.36 4.86 0.44
CA ALA A 111 7.11 4.14 0.65
C ALA A 111 6.47 3.76 -0.69
N PHE A 112 5.83 2.60 -0.71
CA PHE A 112 4.98 2.14 -1.81
C PHE A 112 3.61 1.75 -1.27
N SER A 113 2.56 2.30 -1.86
CA SER A 113 1.18 1.93 -1.54
C SER A 113 0.35 1.63 -2.78
N ILE A 114 -0.69 0.86 -2.53
CA ILE A 114 -1.75 0.57 -3.47
C ILE A 114 -3.00 1.27 -2.97
N GLU A 115 -3.46 2.25 -3.73
CA GLU A 115 -4.57 3.10 -3.37
C GLU A 115 -5.78 2.85 -4.28
N ALA A 116 -6.96 3.16 -3.77
CA ALA A 116 -8.16 3.32 -4.59
C ALA A 116 -8.10 4.72 -5.25
N ARG A 117 -7.95 4.76 -6.57
CA ARG A 117 -7.89 5.98 -7.38
C ARG A 117 -9.27 6.62 -7.45
N ARG A 118 -9.40 7.85 -6.94
CA ARG A 118 -10.69 8.57 -6.85
C ARG A 118 -10.79 9.71 -7.84
N GLU A 119 -11.97 9.85 -8.43
CA GLU A 119 -12.32 10.99 -9.29
C GLU A 119 -12.71 12.22 -8.44
N VAL A 120 -12.61 13.43 -9.01
CA VAL A 120 -13.00 14.67 -8.34
C VAL A 120 -14.47 14.60 -7.91
N ASN A 121 -14.73 14.91 -6.63
CA ASN A 121 -16.04 14.79 -5.95
C ASN A 121 -16.49 13.36 -5.67
N GLU A 122 -15.60 12.37 -5.76
CA GLU A 122 -15.91 10.99 -5.39
C GLU A 122 -15.61 10.73 -3.91
N ALA A 123 -16.66 10.61 -3.09
CA ALA A 123 -16.51 10.25 -1.70
C ALA A 123 -15.97 8.82 -1.55
N TYR A 124 -14.92 8.64 -0.74
CA TYR A 124 -14.47 7.29 -0.40
C TYR A 124 -15.55 6.59 0.43
N SER A 125 -15.96 5.40 -0.01
CA SER A 125 -16.70 4.49 0.85
C SER A 125 -16.19 3.07 0.64
N GLY A 126 -15.90 2.38 1.76
CA GLY A 126 -15.49 0.96 1.70
C GLY A 126 -16.53 0.08 0.99
N GLY A 127 -17.80 0.50 0.98
CA GLY A 127 -18.89 -0.13 0.23
C GLY A 127 -18.85 0.12 -1.28
N ALA A 128 -18.50 1.32 -1.76
CA ALA A 128 -18.39 1.60 -3.20
C ALA A 128 -17.24 0.82 -3.85
N GLY A 129 -16.17 0.53 -3.11
CA GLY A 129 -15.11 -0.32 -3.64
C GLY A 129 -15.54 -1.79 -3.83
N LEU A 130 -16.58 -2.29 -3.13
CA LEU A 130 -17.08 -3.67 -3.30
C LEU A 130 -17.71 -3.92 -4.67
N VAL A 131 -18.12 -2.85 -5.38
CA VAL A 131 -18.79 -2.93 -6.69
C VAL A 131 -17.93 -2.43 -7.85
N GLY A 132 -16.60 -2.29 -7.66
CA GLY A 132 -15.71 -1.82 -8.72
C GLY A 132 -15.81 -0.31 -8.99
N GLY A 133 -16.09 0.49 -7.97
CA GLY A 133 -16.24 1.94 -8.10
C GLY A 133 -14.94 2.72 -8.32
N TYR A 134 -13.77 2.10 -8.08
CA TYR A 134 -12.47 2.79 -8.14
C TYR A 134 -11.53 2.12 -9.13
N GLU A 135 -10.49 2.83 -9.56
CA GLU A 135 -9.35 2.24 -10.28
C GLU A 135 -8.18 1.99 -9.32
N LEU A 136 -7.28 1.07 -9.66
CA LEU A 136 -6.05 0.87 -8.89
C LEU A 136 -5.11 2.04 -9.14
N TYR A 137 -4.40 2.46 -8.09
CA TYR A 137 -3.34 3.44 -8.18
C TYR A 137 -2.13 2.96 -7.39
N TYR A 138 -0.99 2.79 -8.06
CA TYR A 138 0.27 2.45 -7.42
C TYR A 138 1.09 3.72 -7.28
N SER A 139 1.43 4.07 -6.04
CA SER A 139 2.14 5.31 -5.74
C SER A 139 3.41 5.05 -4.97
N TRP A 140 4.40 5.87 -5.27
CA TRP A 140 5.67 5.94 -4.57
C TRP A 140 5.83 7.34 -3.97
N GLY A 141 6.29 7.42 -2.72
CA GLY A 141 6.61 8.70 -2.10
C GLY A 141 7.49 8.57 -0.89
N THR A 142 7.80 9.71 -0.28
CA THR A 142 8.60 9.74 0.94
C THR A 142 7.82 9.10 2.08
N GLU A 143 8.55 8.53 3.05
CA GLU A 143 7.90 7.98 4.23
C GLU A 143 7.16 9.06 5.05
N ARG A 144 7.71 10.28 5.10
CA ARG A 144 7.06 11.43 5.75
C ARG A 144 5.70 11.71 5.14
N ASP A 145 5.59 11.70 3.82
CA ASP A 145 4.32 11.88 3.13
C ASP A 145 3.34 10.76 3.52
N PHE A 146 3.68 9.49 3.28
CA PHE A 146 2.74 8.38 3.45
C PHE A 146 2.36 8.13 4.90
N THR A 147 3.38 7.91 5.74
CA THR A 147 3.21 7.54 7.13
C THR A 147 2.77 8.75 7.94
N GLY A 148 3.35 9.93 7.66
CA GLY A 148 3.01 11.18 8.33
C GLY A 148 1.57 11.60 8.05
N LYS A 149 1.12 11.62 6.79
CA LYS A 149 -0.29 11.91 6.44
C LYS A 149 -1.27 11.13 7.32
N ARG A 150 -1.06 9.83 7.45
CA ARG A 150 -1.99 8.92 8.14
C ARG A 150 -2.08 9.21 9.64
N ALA A 151 -0.96 9.28 10.34
CA ALA A 151 -1.02 9.49 11.79
C ALA A 151 -1.14 10.98 12.19
N TYR A 152 -0.46 11.89 11.50
CA TYR A 152 -0.43 13.32 11.82
C TYR A 152 -1.68 14.06 11.36
N ARG A 153 -2.10 13.90 10.09
CA ARG A 153 -3.27 14.58 9.54
C ARG A 153 -4.56 13.78 9.75
N ASP A 154 -4.55 12.50 9.37
CA ASP A 154 -5.77 11.67 9.38
C ASP A 154 -6.07 11.04 10.76
N ASN A 155 -5.21 11.28 11.75
CA ASN A 155 -5.33 10.74 13.10
C ASN A 155 -5.46 9.21 13.17
N ALA A 156 -4.95 8.50 12.16
CA ALA A 156 -4.99 7.04 12.08
C ALA A 156 -4.01 6.38 13.07
N THR A 157 -4.35 5.17 13.50
CA THR A 157 -3.43 4.31 14.26
C THR A 157 -2.53 3.55 13.29
N LEU A 158 -1.23 3.57 13.53
CA LEU A 158 -0.24 2.92 12.67
C LEU A 158 0.61 1.92 13.45
N TYR A 159 0.84 0.77 12.83
CA TYR A 159 1.81 -0.22 13.28
C TYR A 159 2.82 -0.51 12.17
N MET A 160 4.10 -0.59 12.51
CA MET A 160 5.18 -0.79 11.55
C MET A 160 6.09 -1.95 11.96
N TYR A 161 6.11 -2.99 11.13
CA TYR A 161 6.74 -4.27 11.47
C TYR A 161 7.95 -4.53 10.57
N PRO A 162 9.11 -4.90 11.16
CA PRO A 162 10.27 -5.30 10.38
C PRO A 162 10.00 -6.65 9.71
N LEU A 163 10.14 -6.74 8.39
CA LEU A 163 10.01 -8.02 7.71
C LEU A 163 11.31 -8.82 7.79
N LYS A 164 11.15 -10.14 7.95
CA LYS A 164 12.22 -11.14 7.96
C LYS A 164 12.46 -11.69 6.55
N LEU A 165 13.14 -10.90 5.72
CA LEU A 165 13.46 -11.23 4.33
C LEU A 165 14.97 -11.34 4.13
N SER A 166 15.42 -12.28 3.28
CA SER A 166 16.80 -12.29 2.79
C SER A 166 17.04 -11.12 1.83
N GLY A 167 18.29 -10.68 1.65
CA GLY A 167 18.63 -9.60 0.72
C GLY A 167 18.06 -9.82 -0.70
N SER A 168 18.20 -11.03 -1.23
CA SER A 168 17.62 -11.42 -2.53
C SER A 168 16.09 -11.29 -2.58
N ARG A 169 15.39 -11.61 -1.49
CA ARG A 169 13.92 -11.48 -1.42
C ARG A 169 13.47 -10.03 -1.32
N MET A 170 14.23 -9.19 -0.61
CA MET A 170 13.96 -7.74 -0.56
C MET A 170 14.13 -7.10 -1.93
N ILE A 171 15.23 -7.39 -2.62
CA ILE A 171 15.50 -6.91 -3.98
C ILE A 171 14.40 -7.37 -4.93
N ASN A 172 14.03 -8.67 -4.89
CA ASN A 172 13.02 -9.18 -5.82
C ASN A 172 11.63 -8.60 -5.56
N LEU A 173 11.27 -8.35 -4.30
CA LEU A 173 10.02 -7.67 -3.95
C LEU A 173 10.01 -6.24 -4.53
N PHE A 174 11.07 -5.47 -4.29
CA PHE A 174 11.19 -4.09 -4.80
C PHE A 174 11.08 -4.06 -6.34
N LYS A 175 11.85 -4.93 -7.01
CA LYS A 175 11.83 -5.07 -8.47
C LYS A 175 10.45 -5.42 -9.00
N THR A 176 9.76 -6.37 -8.37
CA THR A 176 8.42 -6.77 -8.81
C THR A 176 7.42 -5.64 -8.64
N LEU A 177 7.47 -4.87 -7.54
CA LEU A 177 6.62 -3.69 -7.34
C LEU A 177 6.88 -2.61 -8.41
N ALA A 178 8.15 -2.41 -8.79
CA ALA A 178 8.53 -1.50 -9.86
C ALA A 178 7.99 -1.95 -11.24
N GLU A 179 8.10 -3.24 -11.57
CA GLU A 179 7.52 -3.81 -12.81
C GLU A 179 5.99 -3.68 -12.85
N GLU A 180 5.33 -3.94 -11.72
CA GLU A 180 3.87 -3.84 -11.58
C GLU A 180 3.39 -2.38 -11.63
N THR A 181 4.20 -1.43 -11.18
CA THR A 181 3.94 0.02 -11.34
C THR A 181 3.82 0.39 -12.81
N ASN A 182 4.78 -0.03 -13.65
CA ASN A 182 4.71 0.20 -15.09
C ASN A 182 3.56 -0.55 -15.75
N THR A 183 3.33 -1.81 -15.35
CA THR A 183 2.24 -2.60 -15.88
C THR A 183 0.89 -1.92 -15.64
N LEU A 184 0.67 -1.38 -14.44
CA LEU A 184 -0.56 -0.64 -14.14
C LEU A 184 -0.64 0.70 -14.86
N ALA A 185 0.48 1.41 -15.03
CA ALA A 185 0.53 2.66 -15.78
C ALA A 185 0.15 2.45 -17.26
N ASP A 186 0.62 1.37 -17.90
CA ASP A 186 0.31 1.04 -19.29
C ASP A 186 -1.07 0.39 -19.46
N HIS A 187 -1.50 -0.39 -18.46
CA HIS A 187 -2.74 -1.15 -18.47
C HIS A 187 -3.54 -0.86 -17.20
N PRO A 188 -4.33 0.24 -17.17
CA PRO A 188 -5.13 0.58 -16.00
C PRO A 188 -6.10 -0.55 -15.67
N ARG A 189 -6.32 -0.77 -14.36
CA ARG A 189 -7.19 -1.83 -13.83
C ARG A 189 -8.16 -1.26 -12.82
N PHE A 190 -9.35 -1.83 -12.74
CA PHE A 190 -10.30 -1.51 -11.67
C PHE A 190 -9.79 -2.02 -10.32
N TYR A 191 -10.08 -1.27 -9.27
CA TYR A 191 -9.99 -1.66 -7.87
C TYR A 191 -11.27 -2.39 -7.48
N ASN A 192 -11.13 -3.52 -6.81
CA ASN A 192 -12.25 -4.31 -6.31
C ASN A 192 -12.01 -4.61 -4.83
N THR A 193 -12.83 -4.10 -3.92
CA THR A 193 -12.61 -4.25 -2.46
C THR A 193 -12.53 -5.72 -2.02
N LEU A 194 -13.16 -6.66 -2.73
CA LEU A 194 -13.09 -8.09 -2.39
C LEU A 194 -11.82 -8.77 -2.93
N PHE A 195 -11.40 -8.45 -4.15
CA PHE A 195 -10.35 -9.22 -4.84
C PHE A 195 -9.08 -8.43 -5.14
N ASP A 196 -9.19 -7.11 -5.28
CA ASP A 196 -8.15 -6.18 -5.73
C ASP A 196 -8.13 -4.95 -4.81
N ASN A 197 -8.02 -5.21 -3.49
CA ASN A 197 -7.76 -4.19 -2.48
C ASN A 197 -6.26 -4.06 -2.19
N CYS A 198 -5.86 -3.03 -1.44
CA CYS A 198 -4.45 -2.76 -1.12
C CYS A 198 -3.71 -4.01 -0.59
N THR A 199 -4.29 -4.74 0.34
CA THR A 199 -3.67 -5.93 0.93
C THR A 199 -3.64 -7.13 -0.01
N ASN A 200 -4.70 -7.35 -0.79
CA ASN A 200 -4.79 -8.45 -1.75
C ASN A 200 -3.84 -8.27 -2.92
N GLU A 201 -3.76 -7.06 -3.45
CA GLU A 201 -2.81 -6.74 -4.51
C GLU A 201 -1.37 -6.87 -4.00
N LEU A 202 -1.04 -6.36 -2.81
CA LEU A 202 0.28 -6.58 -2.22
C LEU A 202 0.59 -8.08 -2.06
N ALA A 203 -0.38 -8.90 -1.62
CA ALA A 203 -0.21 -10.35 -1.49
C ALA A 203 0.06 -11.02 -2.84
N LYS A 204 -0.64 -10.60 -3.91
CA LYS A 204 -0.39 -11.08 -5.29
C LYS A 204 1.02 -10.74 -5.75
N ILE A 205 1.46 -9.50 -5.52
CA ILE A 205 2.80 -9.04 -5.89
C ILE A 205 3.88 -9.79 -5.10
N VAL A 206 3.69 -9.97 -3.79
CA VAL A 206 4.61 -10.76 -2.95
C VAL A 206 4.71 -12.21 -3.45
N ARG A 207 3.61 -12.83 -3.87
CA ARG A 207 3.63 -14.17 -4.47
C ARG A 207 4.28 -14.19 -5.86
N LYS A 208 4.13 -13.14 -6.67
CA LYS A 208 4.84 -13.01 -7.94
C LYS A 208 6.36 -12.91 -7.71
N ALA A 209 6.77 -12.14 -6.70
CA ALA A 209 8.17 -12.01 -6.28
C ALA A 209 8.70 -13.29 -5.61
N ASN A 210 7.87 -14.08 -4.94
CA ASN A 210 8.27 -15.34 -4.34
C ASN A 210 7.07 -16.29 -4.28
N PRO A 211 6.93 -17.21 -5.24
CA PRO A 211 5.78 -18.10 -5.33
C PRO A 211 5.52 -18.94 -4.08
N ALA A 212 6.56 -19.19 -3.28
CA ALA A 212 6.49 -19.95 -2.03
C ALA A 212 6.22 -19.08 -0.77
N ALA A 213 6.03 -17.76 -0.90
CA ALA A 213 5.89 -16.87 0.25
C ALA A 213 4.58 -17.08 1.02
N LEU A 214 3.43 -16.89 0.36
CA LEU A 214 2.14 -16.89 1.05
C LEU A 214 1.15 -17.88 0.41
N PRO A 215 0.32 -18.58 1.21
CA PRO A 215 -0.85 -19.30 0.70
C PRO A 215 -1.75 -18.36 -0.11
N TRP A 216 -2.48 -18.89 -1.09
CA TRP A 216 -3.31 -18.08 -1.97
C TRP A 216 -4.53 -17.44 -1.30
N TYR A 217 -4.87 -17.79 -0.06
CA TYR A 217 -6.08 -17.36 0.66
C TYR A 217 -5.77 -16.50 1.90
N SER A 218 -4.50 -16.23 2.18
CA SER A 218 -4.01 -15.76 3.47
C SER A 218 -4.48 -14.38 3.92
N LEU A 219 -4.52 -13.41 2.99
CA LEU A 219 -4.77 -12.01 3.29
C LEU A 219 -6.09 -11.49 2.70
N TYR A 220 -6.83 -12.37 2.02
CA TYR A 220 -8.03 -12.03 1.24
C TYR A 220 -9.27 -11.71 2.08
N VAL A 221 -9.32 -12.15 3.33
CA VAL A 221 -10.56 -12.13 4.10
C VAL A 221 -10.58 -11.04 5.16
N LEU A 222 -9.44 -10.66 5.78
CA LEU A 222 -9.41 -9.65 6.85
C LEU A 222 -8.05 -8.92 6.92
N PRO A 223 -7.84 -7.87 6.11
CA PRO A 223 -6.62 -7.06 6.12
C PRO A 223 -6.16 -6.57 7.51
N GLY A 224 -7.10 -6.31 8.41
CA GLY A 224 -6.82 -5.84 9.76
C GLY A 224 -6.17 -6.86 10.69
N TYR A 225 -5.98 -8.10 10.25
CA TYR A 225 -5.20 -9.13 10.96
C TYR A 225 -3.98 -9.61 10.15
N ALA A 226 -3.57 -8.86 9.12
CA ALA A 226 -2.43 -9.20 8.28
C ALA A 226 -1.12 -9.31 9.07
N ASP A 227 -0.92 -8.46 10.08
CA ASP A 227 0.23 -8.51 10.99
C ASP A 227 0.32 -9.85 11.72
N TYR A 228 -0.80 -10.32 12.28
CA TYR A 228 -0.87 -11.62 12.94
C TYR A 228 -0.67 -12.79 11.98
N PHE A 229 -1.19 -12.69 10.76
CA PHE A 229 -0.93 -13.69 9.73
C PHE A 229 0.57 -13.76 9.39
N LEU A 230 1.22 -12.62 9.17
CA LEU A 230 2.65 -12.54 8.88
C LEU A 230 3.49 -13.04 10.08
N TYR A 231 3.08 -12.74 11.31
CA TYR A 231 3.70 -13.27 12.53
C TYR A 231 3.65 -14.79 12.57
N ASP A 232 2.46 -15.40 12.39
CA ASP A 232 2.26 -16.85 12.49
C ASP A 232 3.05 -17.62 11.42
N HIS A 233 3.39 -16.97 10.31
CA HIS A 233 4.20 -17.53 9.21
C HIS A 233 5.70 -17.16 9.30
N GLY A 234 6.12 -16.49 10.37
CA GLY A 234 7.52 -16.15 10.61
C GLY A 234 8.08 -15.03 9.73
N TYR A 235 7.22 -14.20 9.14
CA TYR A 235 7.61 -13.07 8.30
C TYR A 235 7.92 -11.79 9.07
N ILE A 236 7.52 -11.69 10.34
CA ILE A 236 7.90 -10.55 11.20
C ILE A 236 9.18 -10.90 11.96
N ASP A 237 10.19 -10.04 11.85
CA ASP A 237 11.49 -10.20 12.50
C ASP A 237 11.41 -9.75 13.96
N THR A 238 10.84 -10.60 14.81
CA THR A 238 10.61 -10.31 16.23
C THR A 238 10.80 -11.53 17.12
N ARG A 239 10.99 -11.28 18.42
CA ARG A 239 10.97 -12.29 19.49
C ARG A 239 9.79 -12.10 20.45
N LEU A 240 9.00 -11.04 20.26
CA LEU A 240 7.87 -10.69 21.09
C LEU A 240 6.74 -11.70 20.93
N SER A 241 5.89 -11.83 21.94
CA SER A 241 4.65 -12.59 21.78
C SER A 241 3.65 -11.84 20.91
N LYS A 242 2.71 -12.57 20.32
CA LYS A 242 1.63 -12.02 19.49
C LYS A 242 0.81 -10.93 20.20
N ASN A 243 0.66 -11.03 21.53
CA ASN A 243 -0.10 -10.08 22.34
C ASN A 243 0.67 -8.76 22.56
N GLU A 244 2.00 -8.79 22.55
CA GLU A 244 2.86 -7.61 22.73
C GLU A 244 3.14 -6.90 21.40
N LEU A 245 2.95 -7.61 20.28
CA LEU A 245 3.35 -7.19 18.94
C LEU A 245 2.83 -5.78 18.58
N ARG A 246 1.51 -5.56 18.70
CA ARG A 246 0.90 -4.26 18.38
C ARG A 246 1.32 -3.17 19.35
N GLN A 247 1.52 -3.48 20.63
CA GLN A 247 1.94 -2.48 21.59
C GLN A 247 3.35 -1.96 21.26
N MET A 248 4.28 -2.87 20.96
CA MET A 248 5.68 -2.53 20.71
C MET A 248 5.93 -1.88 19.35
N TYR A 249 5.19 -2.29 18.32
CA TYR A 249 5.32 -1.76 16.96
C TYR A 249 4.33 -0.64 16.63
N ASN A 250 3.64 -0.07 17.63
CA ASN A 250 2.80 1.11 17.44
C ASN A 250 3.68 2.34 17.23
N ILE A 251 3.57 2.98 16.08
CA ILE A 251 4.35 4.17 15.72
C ILE A 251 3.51 5.46 15.72
N THR A 252 2.25 5.39 16.15
CA THR A 252 1.29 6.50 16.00
C THR A 252 1.79 7.79 16.66
N ASP A 253 2.22 7.71 17.92
CA ASP A 253 2.62 8.91 18.67
C ASP A 253 3.96 9.46 18.20
N ILE A 254 4.93 8.58 17.87
CA ILE A 254 6.25 9.04 17.39
C ILE A 254 6.14 9.74 16.03
N VAL A 255 5.29 9.21 15.13
CA VAL A 255 5.01 9.85 13.83
C VAL A 255 4.39 11.24 14.03
N ARG A 256 3.40 11.35 14.92
CA ARG A 256 2.74 12.64 15.21
C ARG A 256 3.71 13.67 15.76
N GLN A 257 4.60 13.26 16.67
CA GLN A 257 5.53 14.15 17.35
C GLN A 257 6.69 14.59 16.44
N ASN A 258 7.06 13.79 15.43
CA ASN A 258 8.25 14.00 14.61
C ASN A 258 7.96 14.22 13.13
N TYR A 259 6.77 14.72 12.76
CA TYR A 259 6.37 14.94 11.36
C TYR A 259 7.34 15.80 10.52
N LYS A 260 8.29 16.51 11.15
CA LYS A 260 9.26 17.40 10.49
C LYS A 260 10.62 16.71 10.28
N GLU A 261 11.73 17.40 10.55
CA GLU A 261 13.08 16.88 10.29
C GLU A 261 13.40 15.63 11.12
N GLY A 262 14.16 14.69 10.54
CA GLY A 262 14.52 13.43 11.20
C GLY A 262 13.37 12.42 11.30
N PHE A 263 12.29 12.60 10.52
CA PHE A 263 11.08 11.77 10.56
C PHE A 263 11.35 10.26 10.57
N SER A 264 12.06 9.78 9.55
CA SER A 264 12.32 8.35 9.34
C SER A 264 13.18 7.78 10.48
N ASP A 265 14.24 8.50 10.84
CA ASP A 265 15.19 8.12 11.90
C ASP A 265 14.51 8.03 13.27
N ALA A 266 13.66 9.00 13.62
CA ALA A 266 12.91 8.99 14.88
C ALA A 266 12.03 7.74 15.03
N ILE A 267 11.40 7.28 13.93
CA ILE A 267 10.63 6.03 13.92
C ILE A 267 11.56 4.83 14.14
N ARG A 268 12.73 4.78 13.48
CA ARG A 268 13.67 3.66 13.60
C ARG A 268 14.28 3.58 14.98
N ASP A 269 14.58 4.71 15.62
CA ASP A 269 15.16 4.74 16.96
C ASP A 269 14.23 4.09 17.98
N VAL A 270 12.93 4.41 17.93
CA VAL A 270 11.94 3.81 18.82
C VAL A 270 11.75 2.33 18.54
N ILE A 271 11.59 1.94 17.27
CA ILE A 271 11.40 0.53 16.92
C ILE A 271 12.66 -0.30 17.24
N SER A 272 13.86 0.27 17.08
CA SER A 272 15.12 -0.43 17.38
C SER A 272 15.30 -0.67 18.88
N VAL A 273 14.89 0.29 19.72
CA VAL A 273 14.87 0.11 21.19
C VAL A 273 13.87 -0.99 21.60
N ALA A 274 12.73 -1.09 20.91
CA ALA A 274 11.74 -2.15 21.12
C ALA A 274 12.22 -3.57 20.77
N VAL A 275 13.37 -3.70 20.10
CA VAL A 275 13.96 -4.98 19.64
C VAL A 275 15.18 -5.39 20.50
N LEU A 276 15.63 -4.55 21.44
CA LEU A 276 16.72 -4.90 22.35
C LEU A 276 16.26 -5.91 23.42
N PRO A 277 17.11 -6.90 23.77
CA PRO A 277 16.81 -7.91 24.78
C PRO A 277 16.64 -7.33 26.20
#